data_AF-A0A0A2LPK9-F1
#
_entry.id   AF-A0A0A2LPK9-F1
#
_cell.length_a   1.000
_cell.length_b   1.000
_cell.length_c   1.000
_cell.angle_alpha   90.00
_cell.angle_beta   90.00
_cell.angle_gamma   90.00
#
_symmetry.space_group_name_H-M   'P 1'
#
loop_
_entity.id
_entity.type
_entity.pdbx_description
1 polymer ?
#
loop_
_entity_poly.entity_id
_entity_poly.type
_entity_poly.pdbx_seq_one_letter_code
_entity_poly.pdbx_strand_id
1 'polypeptide(L)'
;MLATLAVNGTSRAPLPIAVTALLGNETWINFDVVGYADFTSTDSTRYTLTLSTNIGHIEIPQLGGYLMLTGRDSKFHVTDYDVGCINPINSSIEIFTYARGSGSTIILESQPSSREMASKYNNKFALAVQWHVTPARRIVRVADLQAYLLWRNEAYSYWVMELPVSGPIGNYSSLLKSLVVVNAGYLIRAADLINKQRLLTGDVNSTTEIEVIFITATKLKGITFNGEVLHTSKTSNWNLWGSVRCNPPKSDIPDLSNLKWKFIDSLPEIQASYDDSAWKPYTKISKHDPRQLETPSSLYSMNCGSHIGSLLYRGHLNANGQESNVLLNVSGELNLGSPFVIKVLIDHIGQDEETPGIDTIKVPPGILNYRI
;
A
#
# COMPACT_ATOMS: atom_id res chain seq x y z
N MET A 1 37.69 24.92 -4.26
CA MET A 1 37.64 23.52 -4.71
C MET A 1 36.32 23.36 -5.45
N LEU A 2 36.38 23.31 -6.78
CA LEU A 2 35.22 23.37 -7.68
C LEU A 2 34.38 22.09 -7.54
N ALA A 3 33.13 22.22 -7.11
CA ALA A 3 32.17 21.13 -7.13
C ALA A 3 31.70 20.89 -8.58
N THR A 4 32.16 19.79 -9.16
CA THR A 4 31.75 19.29 -10.47
C THR A 4 30.32 18.77 -10.41
N LEU A 5 29.54 19.07 -11.46
CA LEU A 5 28.13 18.74 -11.54
C LEU A 5 27.95 17.38 -12.21
N ALA A 6 27.06 16.56 -11.68
CA ALA A 6 26.61 15.37 -12.37
C ALA A 6 25.59 15.78 -13.45
N VAL A 7 25.92 15.50 -14.71
CA VAL A 7 25.00 15.66 -15.84
C VAL A 7 24.40 14.28 -16.12
N ASN A 8 23.15 14.06 -15.73
CA ASN A 8 22.34 12.96 -16.22
C ASN A 8 21.02 13.56 -16.69
N GLY A 9 20.92 13.83 -18.00
CA GLY A 9 19.76 14.48 -18.62
C GLY A 9 19.85 16.01 -18.70
N THR A 10 18.82 16.60 -19.31
CA THR A 10 18.63 18.04 -19.62
C THR A 10 18.48 18.95 -18.38
N SER A 11 18.70 18.40 -17.18
CA SER A 11 18.48 19.06 -15.90
C SER A 11 19.77 19.01 -15.08
N ARG A 12 20.12 20.12 -14.42
CA ARG A 12 21.39 20.28 -13.69
C ARG A 12 21.13 20.37 -12.19
N ALA A 13 21.72 19.45 -11.43
CA ALA A 13 21.54 19.31 -9.98
C ALA A 13 22.88 19.22 -9.23
N PRO A 14 22.92 19.53 -7.91
CA PRO A 14 24.10 19.34 -7.09
C PRO A 14 24.39 17.85 -6.86
N LEU A 15 25.66 17.49 -6.63
CA LEU A 15 26.15 16.10 -6.44
C LEU A 15 25.29 15.17 -5.57
N PRO A 16 24.78 15.56 -4.39
CA PRO A 16 23.95 14.66 -3.57
C PRO A 16 22.57 14.36 -4.16
N ILE A 17 22.16 15.06 -5.23
CA ILE A 17 20.85 14.98 -5.86
C ILE A 17 20.99 14.31 -7.23
N ALA A 18 20.20 13.25 -7.46
CA ALA A 18 20.03 12.63 -8.76
C ALA A 18 18.70 13.08 -9.39
N VAL A 19 18.72 13.29 -10.70
CA VAL A 19 17.55 13.68 -11.49
C VAL A 19 17.36 12.71 -12.63
N THR A 20 16.15 12.21 -12.79
CA THR A 20 15.72 11.43 -13.96
C THR A 20 14.67 12.24 -14.72
N ALA A 21 15.05 12.75 -15.88
CA ALA A 21 14.16 13.55 -16.72
C ALA A 21 13.30 12.65 -17.63
N LEU A 22 11.99 12.84 -17.58
CA LEU A 22 10.99 12.23 -18.46
C LEU A 22 10.43 13.32 -19.36
N LEU A 23 10.91 13.37 -20.59
CA LEU A 23 10.60 14.43 -21.54
C LEU A 23 9.39 14.05 -22.39
N GLY A 24 8.40 14.94 -22.44
CA GLY A 24 7.22 14.77 -23.28
C GLY A 24 7.59 14.95 -24.74
N ASN A 25 7.45 13.88 -25.53
CA ASN A 25 7.49 14.01 -26.97
C ASN A 25 6.20 14.74 -27.41
N GLU A 26 6.32 15.75 -28.28
CA GLU A 26 5.21 16.54 -28.85
C GLU A 26 4.48 17.54 -27.92
N THR A 27 4.36 17.29 -26.61
CA THR A 27 3.55 18.15 -25.70
C THR A 27 4.34 19.18 -24.89
N TRP A 28 5.68 19.19 -24.97
CA TRP A 28 6.61 20.00 -24.14
C TRP A 28 6.50 19.78 -22.62
N ILE A 29 5.56 18.96 -22.14
CA ILE A 29 5.40 18.62 -20.72
C ILE A 29 6.59 17.77 -20.29
N ASN A 30 7.30 18.18 -19.25
CA ASN A 30 8.39 17.37 -18.69
C ASN A 30 8.13 17.06 -17.23
N PHE A 31 8.60 15.87 -16.81
CA PHE A 31 8.63 15.45 -15.41
C PHE A 31 10.07 15.17 -15.02
N ASP A 32 10.55 15.80 -13.97
CA ASP A 32 11.88 15.60 -13.41
C ASP A 32 11.75 14.90 -12.06
N VAL A 33 12.08 13.60 -12.03
CA VAL A 33 12.07 12.80 -10.80
C VAL A 33 13.39 13.04 -10.05
N VAL A 34 13.30 13.59 -8.86
CA VAL A 34 14.41 14.03 -8.03
C VAL A 34 14.49 13.18 -6.77
N GLY A 35 15.66 12.57 -6.54
CA GLY A 35 15.96 11.83 -5.32
C GLY A 35 17.42 12.02 -4.89
N TYR A 36 17.81 11.35 -3.81
CA TYR A 36 19.22 11.27 -3.44
C TYR A 36 20.01 10.40 -4.42
N ALA A 37 21.21 10.83 -4.78
CA ALA A 37 22.14 10.02 -5.58
C ALA A 37 22.53 8.73 -4.84
N ASP A 38 22.67 8.82 -3.52
CA ASP A 38 22.64 7.66 -2.61
C ASP A 38 21.20 7.48 -2.08
N PHE A 39 20.46 6.54 -2.68
CA PHE A 39 19.07 6.27 -2.33
C PHE A 39 18.86 5.79 -0.88
N THR A 40 19.93 5.47 -0.14
CA THR A 40 19.85 5.07 1.27
C THR A 40 19.87 6.26 2.24
N SER A 41 20.23 7.45 1.75
CA SER A 41 20.38 8.66 2.57
C SER A 41 19.11 9.01 3.36
N THR A 42 19.33 9.54 4.55
CA THR A 42 18.30 10.08 5.45
C THR A 42 18.50 11.56 5.75
N ASP A 43 19.40 12.22 5.01
CA ASP A 43 19.82 13.59 5.28
C ASP A 43 18.74 14.62 4.92
N SER A 44 19.01 15.90 5.17
CA SER A 44 18.23 17.01 4.61
C SER A 44 19.13 17.90 3.78
N THR A 45 18.83 18.01 2.49
CA THR A 45 19.69 18.67 1.52
C THR A 45 18.96 19.79 0.83
N ARG A 46 19.58 20.97 0.85
CA ARG A 46 19.15 22.14 0.10
C ARG A 46 19.68 22.04 -1.33
N TYR A 47 18.86 22.35 -2.31
CA TYR A 47 19.26 22.33 -3.72
C TYR A 47 18.54 23.40 -4.54
N THR A 48 19.16 23.79 -5.65
CA THR A 48 18.50 24.43 -6.79
C THR A 48 18.52 23.45 -7.96
N LEU A 49 17.64 23.68 -8.93
CA LEU A 49 17.54 22.83 -10.10
C LEU A 49 17.42 23.69 -11.35
N THR A 50 18.22 23.41 -12.37
CA THR A 50 17.98 23.98 -13.70
C THR A 50 17.08 23.03 -14.49
N LEU A 51 15.91 23.51 -14.90
CA LEU A 51 14.90 22.77 -15.64
C LEU A 51 14.76 23.27 -17.07
N SER A 52 14.36 22.38 -17.98
CA SER A 52 14.04 22.72 -19.37
C SER A 52 12.55 23.06 -19.52
N THR A 53 12.24 24.15 -20.22
CA THR A 53 10.87 24.61 -20.48
C THR A 53 10.72 25.11 -21.91
N ASN A 54 9.49 25.37 -22.35
CA ASN A 54 9.19 25.98 -23.65
C ASN A 54 9.74 27.40 -23.85
N ILE A 55 10.21 28.07 -22.78
CA ILE A 55 10.88 29.39 -22.84
C ILE A 55 12.39 29.29 -22.59
N GLY A 56 12.94 28.08 -22.64
CA GLY A 56 14.35 27.81 -22.39
C GLY A 56 14.61 27.29 -20.98
N HIS A 57 15.88 27.32 -20.57
CA HIS A 57 16.29 26.83 -19.27
C HIS A 57 15.97 27.84 -18.17
N ILE A 58 15.38 27.37 -17.09
CA ILE A 58 15.11 28.17 -15.89
C ILE A 58 15.77 27.52 -14.68
N GLU A 59 16.30 28.33 -13.76
CA GLU A 59 16.73 27.86 -12.44
C GLU A 59 15.60 28.07 -11.44
N ILE A 60 15.25 27.03 -10.68
CA ILE A 60 14.27 27.10 -9.59
C ILE A 60 14.97 26.96 -8.22
N PRO A 61 14.56 27.75 -7.21
CA PRO A 61 13.49 28.78 -7.25
C PRO A 61 13.92 30.09 -7.95
N GLN A 62 13.05 30.68 -8.78
CA GLN A 62 13.29 31.94 -9.51
C GLN A 62 13.20 33.18 -8.61
N LEU A 63 12.41 33.11 -7.53
CA LEU A 63 12.28 34.19 -6.54
C LEU A 63 13.38 34.14 -5.45
N GLY A 64 14.39 33.27 -5.62
CA GLY A 64 15.51 33.07 -4.70
C GLY A 64 15.22 32.04 -3.60
N GLY A 65 16.26 31.67 -2.85
CA GLY A 65 16.16 30.62 -1.82
C GLY A 65 16.58 29.25 -2.33
N TYR A 66 16.00 28.19 -1.78
CA TYR A 66 16.36 26.80 -2.08
C TYR A 66 15.16 25.88 -1.95
N LEU A 67 15.19 24.77 -2.70
CA LEU A 67 14.34 23.60 -2.47
C LEU A 67 14.98 22.71 -1.40
N MET A 68 14.19 21.84 -0.78
CA MET A 68 14.68 20.89 0.23
C MET A 68 14.21 19.48 -0.09
N LEU A 69 15.14 18.53 -0.04
CA LEU A 69 14.88 17.09 0.00
C LEU A 69 15.20 16.62 1.41
N THR A 70 14.31 15.86 2.05
CA THR A 70 14.42 15.50 3.46
C THR A 70 14.14 14.03 3.66
N GLY A 71 15.06 13.33 4.30
CA GLY A 71 14.95 11.91 4.60
C GLY A 71 14.92 11.06 3.34
N ARG A 72 14.20 9.95 3.41
CA ARG A 72 13.95 9.08 2.25
C ARG A 72 12.76 9.60 1.46
N ASP A 73 12.98 10.69 0.75
CA ASP A 73 11.97 11.31 -0.09
C ASP A 73 12.44 11.41 -1.53
N SER A 74 11.46 11.42 -2.43
CA SER A 74 11.62 11.69 -3.85
C SER A 74 10.52 12.68 -4.24
N LYS A 75 10.77 13.49 -5.26
CA LYS A 75 9.82 14.50 -5.75
C LYS A 75 9.76 14.44 -7.26
N PHE A 76 8.61 14.71 -7.84
CA PHE A 76 8.49 15.02 -9.26
C PHE A 76 8.27 16.53 -9.40
N HIS A 77 9.20 17.21 -10.06
CA HIS A 77 8.98 18.57 -10.53
C HIS A 77 8.42 18.52 -11.94
N VAL A 78 7.58 19.49 -12.29
CA VAL A 78 6.95 19.52 -13.62
C VAL A 78 7.20 20.84 -14.31
N THR A 79 7.39 20.78 -15.62
CA THR A 79 7.43 21.97 -16.50
C THR A 79 6.40 21.85 -17.60
N ASP A 80 5.83 23.00 -17.98
CA ASP A 80 4.84 23.12 -19.06
C ASP A 80 3.59 22.23 -18.93
N TYR A 81 3.27 21.81 -17.70
CA TYR A 81 2.23 20.83 -17.39
C TYR A 81 0.81 21.37 -17.59
N ASP A 82 0.07 20.95 -18.62
CA ASP A 82 -1.28 21.47 -18.89
C ASP A 82 -2.26 21.16 -17.74
N VAL A 83 -2.79 22.22 -17.12
CA VAL A 83 -3.84 22.12 -16.12
C VAL A 83 -5.11 22.83 -16.57
N GLY A 84 -5.82 22.19 -17.49
CA GLY A 84 -7.14 22.64 -17.92
C GLY A 84 -7.12 24.01 -18.56
N CYS A 85 -6.23 24.19 -19.55
CA CYS A 85 -5.97 25.41 -20.31
C CYS A 85 -5.10 26.46 -19.60
N ILE A 86 -4.52 26.10 -18.44
CA ILE A 86 -3.52 26.91 -17.75
C ILE A 86 -2.23 26.12 -17.77
N ASN A 87 -1.21 26.68 -18.41
CA ASN A 87 0.11 26.06 -18.52
C ASN A 87 1.05 26.73 -17.49
N PRO A 88 1.23 26.15 -16.28
CA PRO A 88 2.33 26.53 -15.42
C PRO A 88 3.64 26.34 -16.19
N ILE A 89 4.50 27.34 -16.15
CA ILE A 89 5.87 27.24 -16.69
C ILE A 89 6.60 26.15 -15.89
N ASN A 90 6.44 26.17 -14.57
CA ASN A 90 7.00 25.16 -13.68
C ASN A 90 6.18 25.02 -12.40
N SER A 91 6.34 23.87 -11.75
CA SER A 91 5.97 23.67 -10.36
C SER A 91 7.01 22.79 -9.68
N SER A 92 7.61 23.33 -8.61
CA SER A 92 8.37 22.52 -7.63
C SER A 92 7.46 21.95 -6.54
N ILE A 93 6.17 22.25 -6.61
CA ILE A 93 5.11 21.73 -5.72
C ILE A 93 4.51 20.50 -6.41
N GLU A 94 4.34 19.42 -5.66
CA GLU A 94 3.84 18.15 -6.21
C GLU A 94 2.34 18.32 -6.48
N ILE A 95 1.87 17.84 -7.62
CA ILE A 95 0.47 17.96 -8.01
C ILE A 95 -0.26 16.73 -7.46
N PHE A 96 -1.18 16.94 -6.51
CA PHE A 96 -2.03 15.87 -5.99
C PHE A 96 -3.14 15.53 -7.00
N THR A 97 -3.87 16.55 -7.45
CA THR A 97 -4.91 16.40 -8.47
C THR A 97 -5.29 17.73 -9.10
N TYR A 98 -6.05 17.69 -10.19
CA TYR A 98 -6.75 18.84 -10.72
C TYR A 98 -8.14 18.43 -11.22
N ALA A 99 -9.08 19.38 -11.22
CA ALA A 99 -10.44 19.17 -11.71
C ALA A 99 -10.93 20.38 -12.51
N ARG A 100 -11.73 20.11 -13.57
CA ARG A 100 -12.27 21.10 -14.50
C ARG A 100 -13.81 21.15 -14.48
N GLY A 101 -14.37 22.36 -14.56
CA GLY A 101 -15.76 22.70 -14.26
C GLY A 101 -16.03 24.15 -14.69
N SER A 102 -16.87 24.90 -13.97
CA SER A 102 -17.16 26.33 -14.30
C SER A 102 -16.00 27.30 -13.99
N GLY A 103 -14.89 26.77 -13.49
CA GLY A 103 -13.54 27.34 -13.36
C GLY A 103 -12.54 26.19 -13.29
N SER A 104 -11.24 26.45 -13.29
CA SER A 104 -10.20 25.41 -13.16
C SER A 104 -9.69 25.38 -11.72
N THR A 105 -9.72 24.22 -11.04
CA THR A 105 -9.16 24.09 -9.68
C THR A 105 -8.03 23.07 -9.69
N ILE A 106 -6.92 23.45 -9.07
CA ILE A 106 -5.72 22.63 -8.92
C ILE A 106 -5.48 22.46 -7.44
N ILE A 107 -5.21 21.23 -7.03
CA ILE A 107 -4.82 20.92 -5.66
C ILE A 107 -3.38 20.47 -5.69
N LEU A 108 -2.56 21.28 -5.03
CA LEU A 108 -1.12 21.17 -4.98
C LEU A 108 -0.70 20.79 -3.56
N GLU A 109 0.13 19.78 -3.43
CA GLU A 109 0.62 19.30 -2.16
C GLU A 109 2.13 19.47 -2.02
N SER A 110 2.56 19.67 -0.79
CA SER A 110 3.92 20.08 -0.49
C SER A 110 4.35 19.65 0.91
N GLN A 111 5.58 19.16 1.05
CA GLN A 111 6.25 19.04 2.35
C GLN A 111 6.92 20.36 2.78
N PRO A 112 7.23 20.53 4.08
CA PRO A 112 7.90 21.71 4.62
C PRO A 112 9.21 22.06 3.90
N SER A 113 9.16 23.05 3.00
CA SER A 113 10.31 23.77 2.44
C SER A 113 9.82 24.99 1.65
N SER A 114 10.69 25.96 1.34
CA SER A 114 10.35 27.00 0.37
C SER A 114 10.12 26.33 -0.99
N ARG A 115 8.97 26.60 -1.62
CA ARG A 115 8.62 26.03 -2.93
C ARG A 115 8.03 27.10 -3.83
N GLU A 116 8.18 26.92 -5.14
CA GLU A 116 7.74 27.88 -6.14
C GLU A 116 6.88 27.22 -7.21
N MET A 117 5.88 27.97 -7.67
CA MET A 117 5.11 27.68 -8.87
C MET A 117 5.03 28.96 -9.70
N ALA A 118 5.38 28.88 -10.98
CA ALA A 118 5.21 29.99 -11.91
C ALA A 118 4.21 29.62 -13.02
N SER A 119 3.25 30.49 -13.28
CA SER A 119 2.20 30.25 -14.28
C SER A 119 2.04 31.39 -15.26
N LYS A 120 1.88 31.06 -16.55
CA LYS A 120 1.53 32.03 -17.61
C LYS A 120 0.02 32.18 -17.71
N TYR A 121 -0.43 33.42 -17.76
CA TYR A 121 -1.80 33.80 -18.08
C TYR A 121 -1.85 34.54 -19.43
N ASN A 122 -2.63 33.99 -20.38
CA ASN A 122 -2.91 34.59 -21.70
C ASN A 122 -1.69 35.10 -22.48
N ASN A 123 -0.54 34.40 -22.41
CA ASN A 123 0.71 34.75 -23.10
C ASN A 123 1.24 36.18 -22.84
N LYS A 124 0.75 36.88 -21.79
CA LYS A 124 1.12 38.28 -21.50
C LYS A 124 1.66 38.52 -20.08
N PHE A 125 1.28 37.70 -19.10
CA PHE A 125 1.75 37.84 -17.72
C PHE A 125 2.16 36.48 -17.14
N ALA A 126 3.29 36.42 -16.46
CA ALA A 126 3.71 35.28 -15.66
C ALA A 126 3.58 35.65 -14.17
N LEU A 127 2.84 34.86 -13.39
CA LEU A 127 2.77 34.97 -11.94
C LEU A 127 3.64 33.89 -11.33
N ALA A 128 4.67 34.29 -10.59
CA ALA A 128 5.44 33.40 -9.72
C ALA A 128 4.89 33.49 -8.28
N VAL A 129 4.57 32.33 -7.71
CA VAL A 129 4.12 32.16 -6.33
C VAL A 129 5.16 31.34 -5.60
N GLN A 130 5.89 31.97 -4.69
CA GLN A 130 6.74 31.28 -3.74
C GLN A 130 6.01 31.17 -2.40
N TRP A 131 5.94 29.95 -1.87
CA TRP A 131 5.22 29.64 -0.65
C TRP A 131 6.10 28.85 0.31
N HIS A 132 6.13 29.31 1.56
CA HIS A 132 6.65 28.54 2.68
C HIS A 132 5.53 27.68 3.25
N VAL A 133 5.67 26.36 3.14
CA VAL A 133 4.66 25.41 3.58
C VAL A 133 4.39 25.55 5.08
N THR A 134 3.10 25.58 5.42
CA THR A 134 2.59 25.58 6.79
C THR A 134 1.52 24.51 6.93
N PRO A 135 1.29 23.94 8.13
CA PRO A 135 0.17 23.01 8.34
C PRO A 135 -1.18 23.60 7.93
N ALA A 136 -1.36 24.92 8.09
CA ALA A 136 -2.54 25.61 7.60
C ALA A 136 -2.55 25.70 6.06
N ARG A 137 -3.62 25.18 5.46
CA ARG A 137 -3.94 25.32 4.03
C ARG A 137 -3.96 26.79 3.59
N ARG A 138 -3.42 27.07 2.40
CA ARG A 138 -3.57 28.36 1.69
C ARG A 138 -4.28 28.14 0.36
N ILE A 139 -5.04 29.14 -0.09
CA ILE A 139 -5.74 29.10 -1.38
C ILE A 139 -5.37 30.36 -2.14
N VAL A 140 -4.77 30.19 -3.31
CA VAL A 140 -4.39 31.28 -4.22
C VAL A 140 -5.34 31.28 -5.40
N ARG A 141 -5.86 32.45 -5.76
CA ARG A 141 -6.77 32.61 -6.90
C ARG A 141 -6.12 33.48 -7.96
N VAL A 142 -6.08 32.99 -9.20
CA VAL A 142 -5.49 33.67 -10.35
C VAL A 142 -6.46 33.54 -11.51
N ALA A 143 -7.23 34.60 -11.77
CA ALA A 143 -8.36 34.55 -12.70
C ALA A 143 -9.28 33.35 -12.36
N ASP A 144 -9.47 32.42 -13.30
CA ASP A 144 -10.33 31.23 -13.12
C ASP A 144 -9.63 30.06 -12.42
N LEU A 145 -8.34 30.21 -12.08
CA LEU A 145 -7.58 29.22 -11.32
C LEU A 145 -7.78 29.39 -9.82
N GLN A 146 -8.07 28.29 -9.13
CA GLN A 146 -7.90 28.17 -7.69
C GLN A 146 -6.83 27.12 -7.38
N ALA A 147 -5.73 27.52 -6.78
CA ALA A 147 -4.66 26.64 -6.32
C ALA A 147 -4.77 26.43 -4.81
N TYR A 148 -5.02 25.19 -4.38
CA TYR A 148 -4.98 24.80 -2.98
C TYR A 148 -3.55 24.39 -2.67
N LEU A 149 -2.91 25.10 -1.75
CA LEU A 149 -1.55 24.86 -1.31
C LEU A 149 -1.61 24.14 0.04
N LEU A 150 -1.27 22.84 0.01
CA LEU A 150 -1.42 21.93 1.14
C LEU A 150 -0.08 21.47 1.69
N TRP A 151 -0.02 21.31 3.00
CA TRP A 151 1.02 20.50 3.63
C TRP A 151 0.72 19.01 3.37
N ARG A 152 1.73 18.17 3.14
CA ARG A 152 1.57 16.74 2.77
C ARG A 152 0.61 16.00 3.70
N ASN A 153 0.69 16.20 5.02
CA ASN A 153 -0.20 15.51 5.96
C ASN A 153 -1.66 15.96 5.85
N GLU A 154 -1.91 17.21 5.45
CA GLU A 154 -3.27 17.71 5.16
C GLU A 154 -3.76 17.10 3.85
N ALA A 155 -2.91 16.94 2.83
CA ALA A 155 -3.31 16.33 1.57
C ALA A 155 -3.79 14.87 1.72
N TYR A 156 -3.31 14.14 2.73
CA TYR A 156 -3.76 12.77 3.03
C TYR A 156 -5.25 12.64 3.40
N SER A 157 -5.93 13.74 3.77
CA SER A 157 -7.38 13.72 4.01
C SER A 157 -8.22 14.05 2.77
N TYR A 158 -7.58 14.26 1.61
CA TYR A 158 -8.25 14.62 0.36
C TYR A 158 -8.50 13.37 -0.48
N TRP A 159 -9.69 13.32 -1.07
CA TRP A 159 -10.17 12.21 -1.89
C TRP A 159 -10.63 12.73 -3.24
N VAL A 160 -10.20 12.07 -4.31
CA VAL A 160 -10.58 12.41 -5.69
C VAL A 160 -11.55 11.36 -6.18
N MET A 161 -12.80 11.77 -6.38
CA MET A 161 -13.88 10.85 -6.72
C MET A 161 -14.38 11.12 -8.13
N GLU A 162 -14.44 10.09 -8.95
CA GLU A 162 -15.11 10.15 -10.24
C GLU A 162 -16.62 9.98 -10.07
N LEU A 163 -17.39 10.86 -10.70
CA LEU A 163 -18.84 10.74 -10.73
C LEU A 163 -19.27 9.66 -11.73
N PRO A 164 -20.23 8.80 -11.38
CA PRO A 164 -20.72 7.77 -12.28
C PRO A 164 -21.37 8.39 -13.52
N VAL A 165 -21.24 7.69 -14.64
CA VAL A 165 -21.89 8.04 -15.92
C VAL A 165 -22.68 6.84 -16.42
N SER A 166 -23.54 7.03 -17.42
CA SER A 166 -24.29 5.92 -18.01
C SER A 166 -23.35 4.86 -18.62
N GLY A 167 -23.85 3.63 -18.77
CA GLY A 167 -23.12 2.56 -19.47
C GLY A 167 -22.72 2.97 -20.90
N PRO A 168 -21.62 2.41 -21.45
CA PRO A 168 -20.85 1.29 -20.90
C PRO A 168 -19.78 1.68 -19.87
N ILE A 169 -19.47 2.97 -19.70
CA ILE A 169 -18.41 3.42 -18.79
C ILE A 169 -18.80 3.18 -17.32
N GLY A 170 -20.02 3.53 -16.93
CA GLY A 170 -20.52 3.23 -15.58
C GLY A 170 -19.59 3.76 -14.48
N ASN A 171 -19.10 2.81 -13.66
CA ASN A 171 -18.21 3.07 -12.52
C ASN A 171 -16.72 2.89 -12.82
N TYR A 172 -16.33 2.47 -14.03
CA TYR A 172 -14.91 2.33 -14.38
C TYR A 172 -14.23 3.69 -14.52
N SER A 173 -12.90 3.70 -14.36
CA SER A 173 -12.10 4.92 -14.50
C SER A 173 -12.05 5.41 -15.94
N SER A 174 -12.22 6.73 -16.12
CA SER A 174 -12.24 7.33 -17.45
C SER A 174 -12.03 8.84 -17.39
N LEU A 175 -11.24 9.36 -18.33
CA LEU A 175 -11.05 10.80 -18.54
C LEU A 175 -12.34 11.54 -18.95
N LEU A 176 -13.38 10.81 -19.35
CA LEU A 176 -14.69 11.36 -19.69
C LEU A 176 -15.55 11.65 -18.46
N LYS A 177 -15.15 11.17 -17.27
CA LYS A 177 -15.90 11.35 -16.03
C LYS A 177 -15.54 12.68 -15.38
N SER A 178 -16.55 13.30 -14.79
CA SER A 178 -16.32 14.47 -13.94
C SER A 178 -15.71 14.04 -12.61
N LEU A 179 -14.75 14.83 -12.12
CA LEU A 179 -14.13 14.63 -10.82
C LEU A 179 -14.77 15.55 -9.77
N VAL A 180 -14.87 15.06 -8.55
CA VAL A 180 -15.12 15.87 -7.36
C VAL A 180 -14.00 15.62 -6.37
N VAL A 181 -13.50 16.70 -5.76
CA VAL A 181 -12.52 16.57 -4.70
C VAL A 181 -13.19 16.80 -3.36
N VAL A 182 -12.91 15.94 -2.40
CA VAL A 182 -13.49 15.96 -1.07
C VAL A 182 -12.37 15.99 -0.05
N ASN A 183 -12.29 17.04 0.76
CA ASN A 183 -11.53 16.97 2.00
C ASN A 183 -12.42 16.33 3.06
N ALA A 184 -11.99 15.24 3.66
CA ALA A 184 -12.76 14.55 4.69
C ALA A 184 -11.82 14.01 5.77
N GLY A 185 -11.42 12.76 5.63
CA GLY A 185 -10.64 12.05 6.64
C GLY A 185 -10.41 10.62 6.18
N TYR A 186 -10.88 9.65 6.96
CA TYR A 186 -10.46 8.26 6.87
C TYR A 186 -10.66 7.59 5.50
N LEU A 187 -11.87 7.61 4.92
CA LEU A 187 -12.11 7.02 3.60
C LEU A 187 -13.38 7.57 2.93
N ILE A 188 -13.27 7.93 1.64
CA ILE A 188 -14.43 8.13 0.76
C ILE A 188 -14.41 7.02 -0.30
N ARG A 189 -15.50 6.26 -0.40
CA ARG A 189 -15.64 5.10 -1.30
C ARG A 189 -16.27 5.46 -2.63
N ALA A 190 -17.29 6.32 -2.63
CA ALA A 190 -18.00 6.72 -3.84
C ALA A 190 -18.59 8.12 -3.72
N ALA A 191 -18.81 8.76 -4.86
CA ALA A 191 -19.50 10.03 -4.97
C ALA A 191 -20.48 10.02 -6.15
N ASP A 192 -21.66 10.60 -5.96
CA ASP A 192 -22.69 10.72 -7.00
C ASP A 192 -23.36 12.11 -6.93
N LEU A 193 -24.08 12.50 -7.99
CA LEU A 193 -24.87 13.72 -8.08
C LEU A 193 -26.31 13.40 -8.45
N ILE A 194 -27.18 13.36 -7.44
CA ILE A 194 -28.62 13.11 -7.64
C ILE A 194 -29.39 14.34 -7.14
N ASN A 195 -30.30 14.88 -7.97
CA ASN A 195 -31.19 16.00 -7.57
C ASN A 195 -30.48 17.23 -6.98
N LYS A 196 -29.27 17.54 -7.45
CA LYS A 196 -28.37 18.61 -6.92
C LYS A 196 -27.90 18.36 -5.48
N GLN A 197 -28.00 17.15 -4.95
CA GLN A 197 -27.34 16.73 -3.72
C GLN A 197 -26.08 15.92 -4.07
N ARG A 198 -24.99 16.22 -3.35
CA ARG A 198 -23.77 15.41 -3.44
C ARG A 198 -23.94 14.21 -2.53
N LEU A 199 -24.07 13.02 -3.11
CA LEU A 199 -24.16 11.78 -2.36
C LEU A 199 -22.76 11.21 -2.19
N LEU A 200 -22.33 10.99 -0.96
CA LEU A 200 -21.04 10.42 -0.61
C LEU A 200 -21.27 9.16 0.20
N THR A 201 -20.46 8.13 -0.04
CA THR A 201 -20.39 6.95 0.82
C THR A 201 -18.96 6.76 1.27
N GLY A 202 -18.74 6.43 2.53
CA GLY A 202 -17.40 6.30 3.09
C GLY A 202 -17.41 5.89 4.56
N ASP A 203 -16.24 6.02 5.19
CA ASP A 203 -16.01 5.59 6.56
C ASP A 203 -15.36 6.73 7.34
N VAL A 204 -15.75 6.85 8.60
CA VAL A 204 -15.19 7.83 9.53
C VAL A 204 -14.71 7.10 10.78
N ASN A 205 -13.47 7.34 11.18
CA ASN A 205 -12.89 6.80 12.42
C ASN A 205 -12.93 7.80 13.59
N SER A 206 -13.35 9.04 13.31
CA SER A 206 -13.51 10.13 14.27
C SER A 206 -14.52 11.15 13.70
N THR A 207 -15.02 12.07 14.54
CA THR A 207 -15.91 13.13 14.04
C THR A 207 -15.15 13.95 12.99
N THR A 208 -15.68 13.98 11.78
CA THR A 208 -14.96 14.44 10.58
C THR A 208 -15.73 15.57 9.91
N GLU A 209 -15.03 16.64 9.54
CA GLU A 209 -15.56 17.67 8.66
C GLU A 209 -15.38 17.23 7.21
N ILE A 210 -16.46 17.28 6.42
CA ILE A 210 -16.46 16.96 5.00
C ILE A 210 -16.64 18.27 4.24
N GLU A 211 -15.65 18.64 3.44
CA GLU A 211 -15.68 19.76 2.50
C GLU A 211 -15.64 19.23 1.06
N VAL A 212 -16.72 19.48 0.31
CA VAL A 212 -16.79 19.20 -1.12
C VAL A 212 -16.23 20.40 -1.85
N ILE A 213 -15.01 20.23 -2.35
CA ILE A 213 -14.31 21.20 -3.18
C ILE A 213 -14.89 21.11 -4.59
N PHE A 214 -14.91 22.25 -5.28
CA PHE A 214 -15.30 22.31 -6.67
C PHE A 214 -16.80 22.12 -6.93
N ILE A 215 -17.59 23.03 -6.36
CA ILE A 215 -19.02 23.12 -6.68
C ILE A 215 -19.18 23.65 -8.12
N THR A 216 -19.70 22.81 -9.00
CA THR A 216 -20.19 23.19 -10.35
C THR A 216 -21.12 24.42 -10.31
N ALA A 217 -21.24 25.19 -11.39
CA ALA A 217 -22.19 26.33 -11.50
C ALA A 217 -23.65 25.98 -11.11
N THR A 218 -24.04 24.70 -11.19
CA THR A 218 -25.26 24.20 -10.55
C THR A 218 -25.10 24.21 -9.04
N LYS A 219 -25.74 25.20 -8.38
CA LYS A 219 -25.86 25.31 -6.92
C LYS A 219 -26.27 23.95 -6.32
N LEU A 220 -25.31 23.27 -5.68
CA LEU A 220 -25.60 22.11 -4.84
C LEU A 220 -26.53 22.53 -3.69
N LYS A 221 -27.47 21.67 -3.36
CA LYS A 221 -28.45 21.86 -2.28
C LYS A 221 -27.95 21.35 -0.93
N GLY A 222 -27.00 20.42 -0.92
CA GLY A 222 -26.54 19.75 0.30
C GLY A 222 -25.59 18.59 0.01
N ILE A 223 -25.09 18.00 1.09
CA ILE A 223 -24.29 16.78 1.11
C ILE A 223 -25.11 15.71 1.84
N THR A 224 -25.11 14.51 1.29
CA THR A 224 -25.66 13.32 1.95
C THR A 224 -24.52 12.33 2.11
N PHE A 225 -24.27 11.86 3.32
CA PHE A 225 -23.18 10.93 3.65
C PHE A 225 -23.77 9.63 4.20
N ASN A 226 -23.46 8.48 3.59
CA ASN A 226 -24.00 7.17 3.97
C ASN A 226 -25.55 7.13 4.08
N GLY A 227 -26.23 7.89 3.22
CA GLY A 227 -27.70 8.00 3.21
C GLY A 227 -28.27 9.08 4.15
N GLU A 228 -27.46 9.67 5.03
CA GLU A 228 -27.90 10.73 5.94
C GLU A 228 -27.62 12.13 5.38
N VAL A 229 -28.63 13.00 5.38
CA VAL A 229 -28.48 14.39 4.92
C VAL A 229 -27.74 15.20 5.97
N LEU A 230 -26.62 15.81 5.59
CA LEU A 230 -25.82 16.64 6.49
C LEU A 230 -26.39 18.06 6.55
N HIS A 231 -26.27 18.69 7.73
CA HIS A 231 -26.43 20.12 7.84
C HIS A 231 -25.22 20.81 7.22
N THR A 232 -25.41 21.47 6.08
CA THR A 232 -24.32 22.05 5.30
C THR A 232 -24.29 23.58 5.32
N SER A 233 -23.08 24.12 5.36
CA SER A 233 -22.78 25.54 5.22
C SER A 233 -21.79 25.75 4.05
N LYS A 234 -21.49 27.01 3.72
CA LYS A 234 -20.46 27.33 2.72
C LYS A 234 -19.22 27.90 3.40
N THR A 235 -18.05 27.54 2.89
CA THR A 235 -16.80 28.20 3.29
C THR A 235 -16.69 29.57 2.62
N SER A 236 -15.73 30.39 3.06
CA SER A 236 -15.43 31.70 2.43
C SER A 236 -15.13 31.58 0.93
N ASN A 237 -14.66 30.41 0.50
CA ASN A 237 -14.32 30.10 -0.88
C ASN A 237 -15.46 29.44 -1.66
N TRP A 238 -16.66 29.40 -1.06
CA TRP A 238 -17.90 28.85 -1.61
C TRP A 238 -17.95 27.33 -1.74
N ASN A 239 -17.03 26.58 -1.12
CA ASN A 239 -17.14 25.12 -1.02
C ASN A 239 -18.26 24.74 -0.04
N LEU A 240 -18.86 23.59 -0.26
CA LEU A 240 -19.95 23.08 0.58
C LEU A 240 -19.31 22.23 1.66
N TRP A 241 -19.65 22.48 2.91
CA TRP A 241 -19.06 21.74 4.02
C TRP A 241 -20.12 21.34 5.04
N GLY A 242 -19.89 20.22 5.73
CA GLY A 242 -20.74 19.70 6.79
C GLY A 242 -19.95 18.76 7.72
N SER A 243 -20.51 18.43 8.88
CA SER A 243 -19.85 17.57 9.86
C SER A 243 -20.55 16.21 9.97
N VAL A 244 -19.77 15.13 9.94
CA VAL A 244 -20.21 13.78 10.25
C VAL A 244 -19.75 13.43 11.65
N ARG A 245 -20.70 13.26 12.57
CA ARG A 245 -20.40 12.85 13.94
C ARG A 245 -20.08 11.37 13.97
N CYS A 246 -18.93 11.03 14.55
CA CYS A 246 -18.58 9.64 14.83
C CYS A 246 -18.67 9.42 16.34
N ASN A 247 -19.60 8.55 16.73
CA ASN A 247 -19.76 8.08 18.11
C ASN A 247 -19.50 6.58 18.12
N PRO A 248 -18.24 6.13 18.23
CA PRO A 248 -17.92 4.71 18.24
C PRO A 248 -18.70 4.01 19.35
N PRO A 249 -19.45 2.93 19.06
CA PRO A 249 -20.14 2.19 20.10
C PRO A 249 -19.10 1.55 21.03
N LYS A 250 -19.38 1.54 22.34
CA LYS A 250 -18.65 0.68 23.26
C LYS A 250 -18.96 -0.77 22.87
N SER A 251 -17.94 -1.49 22.40
CA SER A 251 -18.04 -2.91 22.12
C SER A 251 -17.73 -3.69 23.40
N ASP A 252 -18.67 -4.51 23.84
CA ASP A 252 -18.46 -5.43 24.95
C ASP A 252 -17.89 -6.74 24.38
N ILE A 253 -16.55 -6.82 24.33
CA ILE A 253 -15.86 -8.01 23.86
C ILE A 253 -15.75 -8.97 25.06
N PRO A 254 -16.26 -10.21 24.95
CA PRO A 254 -16.24 -11.13 26.08
C PRO A 254 -14.80 -11.45 26.49
N ASP A 255 -14.56 -11.47 27.79
CA ASP A 255 -13.30 -11.95 28.34
C ASP A 255 -13.17 -13.45 28.09
N LEU A 256 -12.25 -13.82 27.19
CA LEU A 256 -12.00 -15.20 26.80
C LEU A 256 -11.63 -16.08 28.01
N SER A 257 -11.06 -15.52 29.08
CA SER A 257 -10.72 -16.28 30.29
C SER A 257 -11.94 -16.70 31.12
N ASN A 258 -13.04 -15.95 31.04
CA ASN A 258 -14.30 -16.22 31.75
C ASN A 258 -15.22 -17.18 31.00
N LEU A 259 -14.86 -17.57 29.78
CA LEU A 259 -15.59 -18.57 29.03
C LEU A 259 -15.46 -19.94 29.69
N LYS A 260 -16.51 -20.75 29.61
CA LYS A 260 -16.49 -22.14 30.06
C LYS A 260 -15.75 -23.00 29.03
N TRP A 261 -14.42 -23.02 29.13
CA TRP A 261 -13.58 -23.86 28.28
C TRP A 261 -13.87 -25.34 28.55
N LYS A 262 -14.07 -26.09 27.47
CA LYS A 262 -14.10 -27.56 27.51
C LYS A 262 -12.73 -28.06 27.06
N PHE A 263 -12.28 -29.13 27.70
CA PHE A 263 -11.02 -29.78 27.39
C PHE A 263 -11.28 -31.26 27.14
N ILE A 264 -10.53 -31.80 26.19
CA ILE A 264 -10.37 -33.24 25.97
C ILE A 264 -8.90 -33.47 25.62
N ASP A 265 -8.32 -34.56 26.14
CA ASP A 265 -6.98 -34.97 25.75
C ASP A 265 -6.96 -35.25 24.23
N SER A 266 -6.11 -34.53 23.52
CA SER A 266 -5.97 -34.63 22.06
C SER A 266 -4.78 -35.50 21.65
N LEU A 267 -4.18 -36.23 22.59
CA LEU A 267 -3.16 -37.24 22.31
C LEU A 267 -3.47 -38.58 23.04
N PRO A 268 -4.69 -39.14 22.90
CA PRO A 268 -5.03 -40.44 23.52
C PRO A 268 -4.10 -41.56 23.04
N GLU A 269 -3.40 -41.38 21.92
CA GLU A 269 -2.44 -42.30 21.35
C GLU A 269 -1.39 -42.74 22.37
N ILE A 270 -0.97 -41.89 23.31
CA ILE A 270 0.09 -42.25 24.28
C ILE A 270 -0.35 -43.31 25.29
N GLN A 271 -1.66 -43.52 25.47
CA GLN A 271 -2.20 -44.50 26.41
C GLN A 271 -1.91 -45.94 25.97
N ALA A 272 -1.66 -46.84 26.93
CA ALA A 272 -1.39 -48.26 26.67
C ALA A 272 -2.60 -48.99 26.08
N SER A 273 -3.81 -48.51 26.36
CA SER A 273 -5.08 -49.05 25.88
C SER A 273 -5.50 -48.53 24.50
N TYR A 274 -4.73 -47.66 23.87
CA TYR A 274 -5.10 -47.09 22.57
C TYR A 274 -5.00 -48.13 21.45
N ASP A 275 -6.10 -48.36 20.76
CA ASP A 275 -6.19 -49.24 19.59
C ASP A 275 -6.00 -48.42 18.30
N ASP A 276 -4.92 -48.69 17.57
CA ASP A 276 -4.60 -48.08 16.28
C ASP A 276 -4.94 -48.99 15.09
N SER A 277 -5.75 -50.03 15.27
CA SER A 277 -6.15 -50.97 14.20
C SER A 277 -6.81 -50.29 12.98
N ALA A 278 -7.46 -49.13 13.19
CA ALA A 278 -8.07 -48.34 12.13
C ALA A 278 -7.09 -47.38 11.41
N TRP A 279 -5.85 -47.25 11.88
CA TRP A 279 -4.86 -46.36 11.27
C TRP A 279 -4.41 -46.88 9.91
N LYS A 280 -4.13 -45.95 9.00
CA LYS A 280 -3.61 -46.29 7.67
C LYS A 280 -2.20 -46.86 7.78
N PRO A 281 -1.94 -48.11 7.36
CA PRO A 281 -0.60 -48.67 7.40
C PRO A 281 0.27 -48.04 6.31
N TYR A 282 1.50 -47.68 6.67
CA TYR A 282 2.52 -47.23 5.72
C TYR A 282 3.25 -48.45 5.14
N THR A 283 2.70 -49.02 4.07
CA THR A 283 3.28 -50.19 3.37
C THR A 283 3.61 -49.91 1.91
N LYS A 284 3.35 -48.69 1.43
CA LYS A 284 3.55 -48.31 0.03
C LYS A 284 5.01 -47.97 -0.25
N ILE A 285 5.47 -48.43 -1.40
CA ILE A 285 6.69 -47.95 -2.05
C ILE A 285 6.23 -47.09 -3.23
N SER A 286 6.56 -45.80 -3.22
CA SER A 286 6.29 -44.89 -4.34
C SER A 286 7.49 -44.87 -5.28
N LYS A 287 7.24 -44.92 -6.59
CA LYS A 287 8.27 -44.77 -7.64
C LYS A 287 8.41 -43.31 -8.13
N HIS A 288 7.59 -42.41 -7.60
CA HIS A 288 7.49 -41.02 -8.04
C HIS A 288 8.05 -40.03 -7.01
N ASP A 289 8.66 -40.55 -5.93
CA ASP A 289 9.33 -39.73 -4.94
C ASP A 289 10.64 -39.21 -5.53
N PRO A 290 10.88 -37.89 -5.55
CA PRO A 290 12.14 -37.32 -6.06
C PRO A 290 13.33 -37.67 -5.15
N ARG A 291 13.07 -38.03 -3.89
CA ARG A 291 14.07 -38.53 -2.95
C ARG A 291 13.99 -40.06 -2.86
N GLN A 292 15.15 -40.71 -3.00
CA GLN A 292 15.27 -42.15 -2.73
C GLN A 292 14.93 -42.45 -1.27
N LEU A 293 14.09 -43.47 -1.05
CA LEU A 293 13.71 -43.91 0.29
C LEU A 293 14.93 -44.47 1.04
N GLU A 294 15.16 -43.97 2.26
CA GLU A 294 16.14 -44.50 3.22
C GLU A 294 15.48 -45.42 4.26
N THR A 295 14.18 -45.70 4.10
CA THR A 295 13.36 -46.56 4.94
C THR A 295 12.79 -47.74 4.13
N PRO A 296 12.43 -48.88 4.76
CA PRO A 296 11.86 -50.04 4.05
C PRO A 296 10.52 -49.76 3.34
N SER A 297 9.78 -48.74 3.78
CA SER A 297 8.54 -48.26 3.19
C SER A 297 8.49 -46.73 3.26
N SER A 298 7.73 -46.08 2.37
CA SER A 298 7.61 -44.62 2.40
C SER A 298 6.88 -44.19 3.66
N LEU A 299 7.49 -43.31 4.45
CA LEU A 299 6.86 -42.63 5.60
C LEU A 299 6.56 -41.16 5.28
N TYR A 300 6.40 -40.87 3.99
CA TYR A 300 6.03 -39.55 3.48
C TYR A 300 4.52 -39.42 3.52
N SER A 301 4.04 -38.43 4.26
CA SER A 301 2.61 -38.20 4.49
C SER A 301 1.79 -38.11 3.19
N MET A 302 2.36 -37.47 2.17
CA MET A 302 1.72 -37.28 0.86
C MET A 302 1.47 -38.58 0.11
N ASN A 303 2.35 -39.57 0.25
CA ASN A 303 2.14 -40.89 -0.35
C ASN A 303 0.98 -41.65 0.31
N CYS A 304 0.60 -41.21 1.51
CA CYS A 304 -0.57 -41.66 2.22
C CYS A 304 -1.76 -40.69 2.12
N GLY A 305 -1.70 -39.67 1.26
CA GLY A 305 -2.81 -38.74 1.01
C GLY A 305 -3.00 -37.68 2.10
N SER A 306 -2.06 -37.54 3.03
CA SER A 306 -2.05 -36.48 4.04
C SER A 306 -1.13 -35.36 3.55
N HIS A 307 -1.70 -34.17 3.33
CA HIS A 307 -0.99 -33.04 2.71
C HIS A 307 -0.92 -31.80 3.60
N ILE A 308 -1.59 -31.77 4.74
CA ILE A 308 -1.68 -30.58 5.61
C ILE A 308 -1.77 -30.97 7.08
N GLY A 309 -1.36 -30.07 7.95
CA GLY A 309 -1.56 -30.17 9.39
C GLY A 309 -0.69 -31.24 10.06
N SER A 310 -0.83 -31.37 11.38
CA SER A 310 0.06 -32.23 12.15
C SER A 310 -0.11 -33.71 11.79
N LEU A 311 1.04 -34.38 11.66
CA LEU A 311 1.16 -35.76 11.24
C LEU A 311 1.56 -36.62 12.44
N LEU A 312 0.81 -37.69 12.70
CA LEU A 312 1.11 -38.62 13.78
C LEU A 312 1.48 -39.99 13.22
N TYR A 313 2.64 -40.51 13.63
CA TYR A 313 3.16 -41.82 13.23
C TYR A 313 3.23 -42.73 14.44
N ARG A 314 2.92 -44.02 14.23
CA ARG A 314 2.99 -45.08 15.24
C ARG A 314 3.77 -46.28 14.71
N GLY A 315 4.90 -46.59 15.33
CA GLY A 315 5.77 -47.71 14.98
C GLY A 315 5.69 -48.81 16.04
N HIS A 316 5.39 -50.04 15.61
CA HIS A 316 5.29 -51.23 16.47
C HIS A 316 6.56 -52.06 16.36
N LEU A 317 7.17 -52.40 17.50
CA LEU A 317 8.41 -53.18 17.55
C LEU A 317 8.30 -54.34 18.55
N ASN A 318 8.70 -55.53 18.09
CA ASN A 318 8.86 -56.69 18.95
C ASN A 318 10.30 -56.70 19.48
N ALA A 319 10.48 -56.47 20.78
CA ALA A 319 11.79 -56.46 21.38
C ALA A 319 12.40 -57.87 21.43
N ASN A 320 13.67 -57.97 21.05
CA ASN A 320 14.52 -59.16 21.20
C ASN A 320 15.42 -59.08 22.43
N GLY A 321 15.42 -57.95 23.15
CA GLY A 321 16.19 -57.75 24.38
C GLY A 321 17.65 -57.35 24.14
N GLN A 322 18.01 -56.95 22.91
CA GLN A 322 19.33 -56.42 22.54
C GLN A 322 19.27 -54.96 22.07
N GLU A 323 18.09 -54.34 22.07
CA GLU A 323 17.89 -52.95 21.70
C GLU A 323 18.61 -52.00 22.66
N SER A 324 19.18 -50.91 22.14
CA SER A 324 19.87 -49.91 22.97
C SER A 324 19.45 -48.47 22.68
N ASN A 325 19.14 -48.11 21.43
CA ASN A 325 18.84 -46.74 21.03
C ASN A 325 17.87 -46.72 19.84
N VAL A 326 17.08 -45.65 19.69
CA VAL A 326 16.37 -45.33 18.43
C VAL A 326 16.85 -44.00 17.90
N LEU A 327 17.28 -44.01 16.64
CA LEU A 327 17.62 -42.81 15.89
C LEU A 327 16.54 -42.56 14.84
N LEU A 328 15.66 -41.59 15.08
CA LEU A 328 14.92 -40.90 14.03
C LEU A 328 15.74 -39.66 13.63
N ASN A 329 15.20 -38.77 12.79
CA ASN A 329 15.74 -37.40 12.69
C ASN A 329 15.60 -36.58 14.01
N VAL A 330 15.31 -37.28 15.11
CA VAL A 330 15.28 -36.96 16.55
C VAL A 330 15.71 -38.23 17.32
N SER A 331 16.41 -38.12 18.46
CA SER A 331 16.96 -39.28 19.20
C SER A 331 16.18 -39.62 20.48
N GLY A 332 16.08 -40.91 20.85
CA GLY A 332 15.49 -41.36 22.11
C GLY A 332 16.04 -42.70 22.62
N GLU A 333 15.91 -42.94 23.93
CA GLU A 333 16.40 -44.15 24.64
C GLU A 333 15.31 -45.24 24.74
N LEU A 334 15.72 -46.51 24.74
CA LEU A 334 14.85 -47.69 24.92
C LEU A 334 15.19 -48.45 26.20
N ASN A 335 14.19 -49.09 26.81
CA ASN A 335 14.38 -50.04 27.90
C ASN A 335 14.47 -51.47 27.37
N LEU A 336 15.12 -52.40 28.07
CA LEU A 336 15.33 -53.77 27.60
C LEU A 336 14.13 -54.70 27.90
N GLY A 337 13.81 -55.61 26.96
CA GLY A 337 13.04 -56.83 27.25
C GLY A 337 11.51 -56.74 27.24
N SER A 338 10.90 -55.73 26.61
CA SER A 338 9.43 -55.62 26.45
C SER A 338 9.07 -55.02 25.09
N PRO A 339 7.91 -55.36 24.48
CA PRO A 339 7.48 -54.71 23.22
C PRO A 339 7.26 -53.21 23.42
N PHE A 340 7.63 -52.39 22.42
CA PHE A 340 7.50 -50.93 22.46
C PHE A 340 6.68 -50.40 21.28
N VAL A 341 5.94 -49.31 21.53
CA VAL A 341 5.24 -48.53 20.50
C VAL A 341 5.81 -47.12 20.49
N ILE A 342 6.47 -46.73 19.40
CA ILE A 342 7.03 -45.40 19.21
C ILE A 342 5.98 -44.49 18.58
N LYS A 343 5.76 -43.31 19.15
CA LYS A 343 4.77 -42.32 18.69
C LYS A 343 5.52 -41.04 18.30
N VAL A 344 5.37 -40.60 17.06
CA VAL A 344 6.06 -39.42 16.52
C VAL A 344 5.03 -38.42 16.00
N LEU A 345 4.95 -37.26 16.64
CA LEU A 345 4.16 -36.12 16.17
C LEU A 345 5.09 -35.19 15.39
N ILE A 346 4.79 -34.96 14.12
CA ILE A 346 5.50 -34.02 13.23
C ILE A 346 4.51 -32.95 12.85
N ASP A 347 4.79 -31.70 13.18
CA ASP A 347 3.97 -30.60 12.70
C ASP A 347 4.34 -30.26 11.24
N HIS A 348 3.32 -30.18 10.37
CA HIS A 348 3.49 -29.81 8.97
C HIS A 348 2.80 -28.48 8.72
N ILE A 349 3.63 -27.43 8.66
CA ILE A 349 3.20 -26.02 8.59
C ILE A 349 2.81 -25.56 7.18
N GLY A 350 2.85 -26.46 6.20
CA GLY A 350 2.66 -26.16 4.79
C GLY A 350 3.83 -26.66 3.95
N GLN A 351 3.59 -26.75 2.65
CA GLN A 351 4.59 -27.21 1.69
C GLN A 351 5.49 -26.06 1.23
N ASP A 352 6.74 -26.36 0.93
CA ASP A 352 7.65 -25.39 0.33
C ASP A 352 7.12 -24.87 -1.01
N GLU A 353 7.33 -23.59 -1.27
CA GLU A 353 7.09 -23.02 -2.60
C GLU A 353 8.13 -23.52 -3.62
N GLU A 354 7.79 -23.41 -4.91
CA GLU A 354 8.64 -23.84 -6.00
C GLU A 354 8.74 -22.76 -7.09
N THR A 355 9.95 -22.52 -7.57
CA THR A 355 10.20 -21.97 -8.90
C THR A 355 10.35 -23.11 -9.92
N PRO A 356 9.92 -22.97 -11.18
CA PRO A 356 9.98 -24.07 -12.15
C PRO A 356 11.37 -24.76 -12.22
N GLY A 357 11.38 -26.09 -12.10
CA GLY A 357 12.56 -26.93 -12.41
C GLY A 357 13.42 -27.36 -11.22
N ILE A 358 13.03 -27.06 -9.98
CA ILE A 358 13.76 -27.49 -8.78
C ILE A 358 13.03 -28.55 -7.94
N ASP A 359 11.74 -28.80 -8.20
CA ASP A 359 10.92 -29.81 -7.52
C ASP A 359 10.91 -29.69 -5.97
N THR A 360 11.17 -28.49 -5.41
CA THR A 360 11.21 -28.26 -3.96
C THR A 360 9.85 -28.49 -3.29
N ILE A 361 8.75 -28.23 -4.00
CA ILE A 361 7.40 -28.55 -3.51
C ILE A 361 7.18 -30.05 -3.28
N LYS A 362 8.06 -30.90 -3.80
CA LYS A 362 7.98 -32.36 -3.64
C LYS A 362 8.82 -32.86 -2.47
N VAL A 363 9.47 -31.99 -1.69
CA VAL A 363 10.15 -32.37 -0.44
C VAL A 363 9.11 -32.95 0.53
N PRO A 364 9.16 -34.24 0.86
CA PRO A 364 8.06 -34.89 1.54
C PRO A 364 8.05 -34.55 3.05
N PRO A 365 6.90 -34.16 3.61
CA PRO A 365 6.74 -34.07 5.05
C PRO A 365 6.56 -35.47 5.65
N GLY A 366 7.23 -35.75 6.76
CA GLY A 366 7.16 -37.04 7.44
C GLY A 366 8.51 -37.54 7.93
N ILE A 367 8.63 -38.85 8.11
CA ILE A 367 9.87 -39.48 8.58
C ILE A 367 10.76 -39.80 7.38
N LEU A 368 11.95 -39.21 7.35
CA LEU A 368 12.89 -39.35 6.24
C LEU A 368 13.79 -40.58 6.36
N ASN A 369 14.17 -40.94 7.59
CA ASN A 369 15.03 -42.08 7.93
C ASN A 369 14.80 -42.47 9.41
N TYR A 370 15.04 -43.74 9.76
CA TYR A 370 15.15 -44.23 11.13
C TYR A 370 16.13 -45.42 11.24
N ARG A 371 16.71 -45.62 12.43
CA ARG A 371 17.45 -46.83 12.84
C ARG A 371 17.04 -47.22 14.26
N ILE A 372 16.87 -48.52 14.48
CA ILE A 372 16.52 -49.13 15.78
C ILE A 372 17.57 -50.19 16.10
#